data_AF-F5X566-F1
#
_entry.id   AF-F5X566-F1
#
_cell.length_a   1.000
_cell.length_b   1.000
_cell.length_c   1.000
_cell.angle_alpha   90.00
_cell.angle_beta   90.00
_cell.angle_gamma   90.00
#
_symmetry.space_group_name_H-M   'P 1'
#
loop_
_entity.id
_entity.type
_entity.pdbx_description
1 polymer ?
#
loop_
_entity_poly.entity_id
_entity_poly.type
_entity_poly.pdbx_seq_one_letter_code
_entity_poly.pdbx_strand_id
1 'polypeptide(L)'
;MKLAILLMATALIGVSQDQGLLTTPVENNHVVLADTKSKSKTTKKDDKATKAAKKAVKQLEKDQTQENLDLATKKVKAVKNKKVKKQLKKRIATVKTAIETQKQEETAQAAAETAVANLEANQTRENVDDAKNKVDAVTDTAKKGDFNNRINAVVSAIETKEAEEAAQAEEARKAEEARQAQEQAAAEEAARQAQEQAAAQQAQQQAASGYSRDARGRWHRPNGQYASKAEIAAAGLPW
;
A
#
# COMPACT_ATOMS: atom_id res chain seq x y z
N MET A 1 0.89 -3.47 29.70
CA MET A 1 -0.45 -4.04 29.89
C MET A 1 -0.48 -5.41 29.22
N LYS A 2 -0.81 -6.48 29.93
CA LYS A 2 -0.86 -7.84 29.38
C LYS A 2 -2.27 -8.07 28.82
N LEU A 3 -2.40 -8.13 27.49
CA LEU A 3 -3.66 -8.47 26.82
C LEU A 3 -3.97 -9.95 27.06
N ALA A 4 -5.10 -10.22 27.72
CA ALA A 4 -5.70 -11.54 27.80
C ALA A 4 -6.57 -11.77 26.56
N ILE A 5 -6.19 -12.69 25.68
CA ILE A 5 -7.00 -13.08 24.53
C ILE A 5 -7.83 -14.30 24.93
N LEU A 6 -9.10 -14.03 25.24
CA LEU A 6 -10.18 -14.98 25.41
C LEU A 6 -10.74 -15.30 24.01
N LEU A 7 -10.72 -16.57 23.57
CA LEU A 7 -11.49 -16.97 22.39
C LEU A 7 -12.19 -18.31 22.60
N MET A 8 -13.50 -18.24 22.41
CA MET A 8 -14.53 -19.27 22.59
C MET A 8 -14.44 -20.35 21.51
N ALA A 9 -14.62 -21.61 21.90
CA ALA A 9 -14.77 -22.73 20.98
C ALA A 9 -16.27 -22.99 20.70
N THR A 10 -16.72 -22.71 19.48
CA THR A 10 -18.00 -23.16 18.96
C THR A 10 -17.84 -24.58 18.39
N ALA A 11 -18.54 -25.54 19.00
CA ALA A 11 -18.61 -26.92 18.55
C ALA A 11 -19.81 -27.09 17.60
N LEU A 12 -19.55 -27.51 16.36
CA LEU A 12 -20.57 -28.01 15.43
C LEU A 12 -20.59 -29.54 15.50
N ILE A 13 -21.71 -30.08 15.98
CA ILE A 13 -22.04 -31.51 16.05
C ILE A 13 -22.78 -31.88 14.76
N GLY A 14 -22.25 -32.86 14.02
CA GLY A 14 -22.91 -33.49 12.87
C GLY A 14 -22.93 -35.01 13.04
N VAL A 15 -24.14 -35.54 13.22
CA VAL A 15 -24.49 -36.96 13.43
C VAL A 15 -24.43 -37.74 12.11
N SER A 16 -23.99 -38.99 12.16
CA SER A 16 -24.42 -40.01 11.18
C SER A 16 -24.34 -41.40 11.83
N GLN A 17 -25.51 -42.00 12.03
CA GLN A 17 -25.71 -43.43 12.27
C GLN A 17 -25.90 -44.09 10.91
N ASP A 18 -25.22 -45.20 10.66
CA ASP A 18 -25.58 -46.12 9.58
C ASP A 18 -25.74 -47.52 10.17
N GLN A 19 -26.95 -48.06 9.99
CA GLN A 19 -27.39 -49.40 10.36
C GLN A 19 -27.43 -50.22 9.09
N GLY A 20 -26.58 -51.24 8.99
CA GLY A 20 -26.56 -52.18 7.87
C GLY A 20 -26.52 -53.62 8.36
N LEU A 21 -27.71 -54.21 8.46
CA LEU A 21 -28.00 -55.63 8.65
C LEU A 21 -27.58 -56.42 7.39
N LEU A 22 -26.95 -57.59 7.53
CA LEU A 22 -27.08 -58.71 6.59
C LEU A 22 -26.58 -60.02 7.20
N THR A 23 -27.36 -61.07 6.93
CA THR A 23 -27.37 -62.42 7.50
C THR A 23 -26.57 -63.42 6.67
N THR A 24 -26.11 -64.53 7.25
CA THR A 24 -26.34 -65.94 6.80
C THR A 24 -25.61 -66.95 7.72
N PRO A 25 -26.02 -68.25 7.72
CA PRO A 25 -25.92 -69.13 8.90
C PRO A 25 -24.96 -70.33 8.78
N VAL A 26 -24.73 -70.95 9.95
CA VAL A 26 -24.45 -72.38 10.25
C VAL A 26 -23.20 -73.03 9.65
N GLU A 27 -22.29 -73.46 10.53
CA GLU A 27 -21.88 -74.87 10.59
C GLU A 27 -21.39 -75.25 12.00
N ASN A 28 -21.99 -76.30 12.54
CA ASN A 28 -21.62 -76.94 13.79
C ASN A 28 -20.30 -77.68 13.62
N ASN A 29 -19.37 -77.50 14.57
CA ASN A 29 -18.53 -78.63 14.96
C ASN A 29 -18.23 -78.58 16.46
N HIS A 30 -18.64 -79.63 17.14
CA HIS A 30 -18.53 -79.85 18.58
C HIS A 30 -17.24 -80.61 18.88
N VAL A 31 -16.29 -79.98 19.59
CA VAL A 31 -15.22 -80.72 20.30
C VAL A 31 -14.88 -80.02 21.62
N VAL A 32 -15.47 -80.56 22.69
CA VAL A 32 -14.88 -80.97 23.98
C VAL A 32 -13.77 -80.11 24.63
N LEU A 33 -14.12 -79.63 25.83
CA LEU A 33 -13.31 -79.35 27.03
C LEU A 33 -11.78 -79.24 26.88
N ALA A 34 -11.26 -78.03 27.12
CA ALA A 34 -10.00 -77.84 27.84
C ALA A 34 -10.03 -76.51 28.61
N ASP A 35 -9.98 -76.65 29.92
CA ASP A 35 -9.74 -75.61 30.90
C ASP A 35 -8.35 -75.00 30.68
N THR A 36 -8.26 -73.84 30.04
CA THR A 36 -7.05 -73.00 30.15
C THR A 36 -7.43 -71.55 30.41
N LYS A 37 -7.61 -71.28 31.71
CA LYS A 37 -7.26 -70.02 32.35
C LYS A 37 -6.04 -69.36 31.67
N SER A 38 -6.29 -68.38 30.81
CA SER A 38 -5.28 -67.40 30.38
C SER A 38 -5.94 -66.06 30.11
N LYS A 39 -6.37 -65.46 31.21
CA LYS A 39 -6.60 -64.02 31.36
C LYS A 39 -5.35 -63.26 30.94
N SER A 40 -5.22 -62.89 29.66
CA SER A 40 -4.30 -61.83 29.23
C SER A 40 -5.07 -60.62 28.72
N LYS A 41 -5.97 -60.10 29.56
CA LYS A 41 -6.27 -58.66 29.56
C LYS A 41 -5.13 -57.99 30.30
N THR A 42 -3.96 -57.89 29.66
CA THR A 42 -2.87 -57.03 30.14
C THR A 42 -3.29 -55.58 29.91
N THR A 43 -4.21 -55.07 30.73
CA THR A 43 -4.23 -53.65 31.05
C THR A 43 -2.92 -53.38 31.81
N LYS A 44 -1.81 -53.20 31.09
CA LYS A 44 -0.60 -52.61 31.64
C LYS A 44 -1.02 -51.24 32.14
N LYS A 45 -1.27 -51.15 33.46
CA LYS A 45 -1.53 -49.89 34.16
C LYS A 45 -0.41 -48.94 33.74
N ASP A 46 -0.75 -47.85 33.06
CA ASP A 46 0.25 -46.87 32.62
C ASP A 46 1.12 -46.49 33.82
N ASP A 47 2.44 -46.57 33.64
CA ASP A 47 3.36 -46.13 34.70
C ASP A 47 3.15 -44.63 34.99
N LYS A 48 3.59 -44.19 36.18
CA LYS A 48 3.40 -42.80 36.64
C LYS A 48 3.94 -41.80 35.62
N ALA A 49 5.06 -42.12 34.96
CA ALA A 49 5.67 -41.29 33.92
C ALA A 49 4.79 -41.19 32.67
N THR A 50 4.19 -42.29 32.22
CA THR A 50 3.30 -42.37 31.07
C THR A 50 2.03 -41.56 31.31
N LYS A 51 1.42 -41.65 32.49
CA LYS A 51 0.25 -40.83 32.86
C LYS A 51 0.60 -39.34 32.88
N ALA A 52 1.73 -38.98 33.50
CA ALA A 52 2.19 -37.60 33.56
C ALA A 52 2.48 -37.03 32.16
N ALA A 53 3.10 -37.82 31.28
CA ALA A 53 3.37 -37.42 29.90
C ALA A 53 2.09 -37.24 29.08
N LYS A 54 1.12 -38.18 29.19
CA LYS A 54 -0.20 -38.05 28.55
C LYS A 54 -0.93 -36.79 29.01
N LYS A 55 -0.90 -36.48 30.31
CA LYS A 55 -1.51 -35.24 30.86
C LYS A 55 -0.83 -33.99 30.31
N ALA A 56 0.51 -33.95 30.27
CA ALA A 56 1.25 -32.80 29.76
C ALA A 56 1.02 -32.57 28.26
N VAL A 57 0.99 -33.63 27.44
CA VAL A 57 0.67 -33.51 26.00
C VAL A 57 -0.77 -33.05 25.79
N LYS A 58 -1.73 -33.56 26.57
CA LYS A 58 -3.12 -33.08 26.52
C LYS A 58 -3.25 -31.61 26.92
N GLN A 59 -2.39 -31.13 27.83
CA GLN A 59 -2.36 -29.72 28.20
C GLN A 59 -1.78 -28.86 27.07
N LEU A 60 -0.65 -29.27 26.49
CA LEU A 60 -0.04 -28.61 25.33
C LEU A 60 -1.01 -28.49 24.15
N GLU A 61 -1.82 -29.50 23.88
CA GLU A 61 -2.81 -29.43 22.79
C GLU A 61 -3.97 -28.48 23.06
N LYS A 62 -4.31 -28.27 24.34
CA LYS A 62 -5.35 -27.32 24.74
C LYS A 62 -4.83 -25.89 24.78
N ASP A 63 -3.57 -25.75 25.17
CA ASP A 63 -2.92 -24.48 25.47
C ASP A 63 -1.51 -24.53 24.88
N GLN A 64 -1.42 -24.08 23.63
CA GLN A 64 -0.27 -24.23 22.75
C GLN A 64 0.80 -23.18 23.10
N THR A 65 1.36 -23.28 24.31
CA THR A 65 2.42 -22.39 24.80
C THR A 65 3.78 -23.05 24.74
N GLN A 66 4.82 -22.22 24.68
CA GLN A 66 6.20 -22.70 24.71
C GLN A 66 6.50 -23.43 26.03
N GLU A 67 5.97 -22.93 27.16
CA GLU A 67 6.11 -23.56 28.47
C GLU A 67 5.48 -24.96 28.52
N ASN A 68 4.27 -25.12 27.96
CA ASN A 68 3.63 -26.43 27.88
C ASN A 68 4.36 -27.37 26.91
N LEU A 69 4.95 -26.82 25.84
CA LEU A 69 5.74 -27.58 24.87
C LEU A 69 7.00 -28.16 25.51
N ASP A 70 7.72 -27.34 26.28
CA ASP A 70 8.91 -27.74 27.00
C ASP A 70 8.58 -28.75 28.11
N LEU A 71 7.49 -28.52 28.85
CA LEU A 71 7.01 -29.44 29.88
C LEU A 71 6.64 -30.80 29.28
N ALA A 72 5.84 -30.82 28.20
CA ALA A 72 5.44 -32.05 27.53
C ALA A 72 6.65 -32.80 26.97
N THR A 73 7.59 -32.09 26.34
CA THR A 73 8.84 -32.64 25.83
C THR A 73 9.68 -33.26 26.94
N LYS A 74 9.83 -32.57 28.07
CA LYS A 74 10.53 -33.06 29.26
C LYS A 74 9.88 -34.33 29.82
N LYS A 75 8.55 -34.36 29.98
CA LYS A 75 7.81 -35.52 30.53
C LYS A 75 7.84 -36.72 29.59
N VAL A 76 7.75 -36.52 28.27
CA VAL A 76 7.81 -37.60 27.28
C VAL A 76 9.18 -38.27 27.24
N LYS A 77 10.29 -37.55 27.52
CA LYS A 77 11.63 -38.16 27.64
C LYS A 77 11.69 -39.27 28.70
N ALA A 78 10.93 -39.16 29.79
CA ALA A 78 10.87 -40.14 30.88
C ALA A 78 10.00 -41.37 30.59
N VAL A 79 9.26 -41.42 29.47
CA VAL A 79 8.41 -42.57 29.11
C VAL A 79 9.27 -43.76 28.68
N LYS A 80 9.04 -44.92 29.30
CA LYS A 80 9.73 -46.19 28.99
C LYS A 80 9.12 -46.93 27.81
N ASN A 81 7.79 -46.92 27.67
CA ASN A 81 7.11 -47.59 26.56
C ASN A 81 7.42 -46.91 25.22
N LYS A 82 8.18 -47.60 24.35
CA LYS A 82 8.62 -47.07 23.06
C LYS A 82 7.46 -46.66 22.13
N LYS A 83 6.37 -47.44 22.09
CA LYS A 83 5.20 -47.16 21.22
C LYS A 83 4.49 -45.88 21.67
N VAL A 84 4.20 -45.78 22.98
CA VAL A 84 3.55 -44.59 23.55
C VAL A 84 4.44 -43.36 23.42
N LYS A 85 5.73 -43.49 23.70
CA LYS A 85 6.71 -42.40 23.51
C LYS A 85 6.74 -41.90 22.07
N LYS A 86 6.73 -42.79 21.07
CA LYS A 86 6.68 -42.43 19.65
C LYS A 86 5.40 -41.68 19.29
N GLN A 87 4.24 -42.11 19.78
CA GLN A 87 2.97 -41.43 19.55
C GLN A 87 2.92 -40.03 20.18
N LEU A 88 3.35 -39.90 21.45
CA LEU A 88 3.39 -38.60 22.13
C LEU A 88 4.37 -37.63 21.48
N LYS A 89 5.54 -38.11 21.01
CA LYS A 89 6.48 -37.30 20.24
C LYS A 89 5.90 -36.75 18.94
N LYS A 90 5.11 -37.55 18.20
CA LYS A 90 4.44 -37.09 16.97
C LYS A 90 3.47 -35.94 17.27
N ARG A 91 2.64 -36.09 18.31
CA ARG A 91 1.69 -35.04 18.73
C ARG A 91 2.42 -33.75 19.14
N ILE A 92 3.49 -33.87 19.93
CA ILE A 92 4.34 -32.74 20.31
C ILE A 92 4.93 -32.05 19.07
N ALA A 93 5.39 -32.81 18.08
CA ALA A 93 5.95 -32.23 16.85
C ALA A 93 4.89 -31.45 16.06
N THR A 94 3.67 -31.98 15.92
CA THR A 94 2.56 -31.27 15.28
C THR A 94 2.23 -29.97 16.00
N VAL A 95 2.10 -29.99 17.33
CA VAL A 95 1.81 -28.76 18.09
C VAL A 95 2.96 -27.77 18.02
N LYS A 96 4.22 -28.24 18.05
CA LYS A 96 5.39 -27.37 17.86
C LYS A 96 5.33 -26.62 16.54
N THR A 97 4.99 -27.30 15.45
CA THR A 97 4.84 -26.66 14.14
C THR A 97 3.69 -25.65 14.17
N ALA A 98 2.55 -25.98 14.77
CA ALA A 98 1.43 -25.05 14.90
C ALA A 98 1.80 -23.77 15.68
N ILE A 99 2.53 -23.91 16.80
CA ILE A 99 3.03 -22.77 17.59
C ILE A 99 3.93 -21.86 16.74
N GLU A 100 4.86 -22.45 16.00
CA GLU A 100 5.78 -21.67 15.16
C GLU A 100 5.04 -20.95 14.03
N THR A 101 4.11 -21.64 13.36
CA THR A 101 3.27 -21.04 12.32
C THR A 101 2.40 -19.92 12.87
N GLN A 102 1.78 -20.11 14.05
CA GLN A 102 0.98 -19.07 14.69
C GLN A 102 1.83 -17.85 15.05
N LYS A 103 3.03 -18.07 15.60
CA LYS A 103 3.97 -16.99 15.91
C LYS A 103 4.39 -16.22 14.66
N GLN A 104 4.70 -16.93 13.57
CA GLN A 104 5.05 -16.29 12.29
C GLN A 104 3.90 -15.45 11.75
N GLU A 105 2.68 -15.99 11.80
CA GLU A 105 1.48 -15.26 11.39
C GLU A 105 1.22 -14.02 12.25
N GLU A 106 1.37 -14.11 13.58
CA GLU A 106 1.28 -12.94 14.48
C GLU A 106 2.32 -11.87 14.15
N THR A 107 3.57 -12.28 13.84
CA THR A 107 4.60 -11.32 13.43
C THR A 107 4.32 -10.69 12.08
N ALA A 108 3.77 -11.44 11.12
CA ALA A 108 3.38 -10.91 9.82
C ALA A 108 2.22 -9.92 9.96
N GLN A 109 1.20 -10.25 10.76
CA GLN A 109 0.06 -9.38 11.04
C GLN A 109 0.48 -8.09 11.75
N ALA A 110 1.37 -8.16 12.74
CA ALA A 110 1.87 -6.97 13.42
C ALA A 110 2.70 -6.06 12.48
N ALA A 111 3.52 -6.67 11.61
CA ALA A 111 4.28 -5.92 10.61
C ALA A 111 3.38 -5.26 9.56
N ALA A 112 2.35 -5.97 9.09
CA ALA A 112 1.35 -5.44 8.17
C ALA A 112 0.56 -4.27 8.80
N GLU A 113 0.07 -4.42 10.03
CA GLU A 113 -0.62 -3.34 10.75
C GLU A 113 0.26 -2.11 10.90
N THR A 114 1.53 -2.29 11.27
CA THR A 114 2.49 -1.19 11.41
C THR A 114 2.70 -0.46 10.08
N ALA A 115 2.87 -1.20 8.97
CA ALA A 115 3.09 -0.61 7.66
C ALA A 115 1.84 0.09 7.10
N VAL A 116 0.65 -0.50 7.28
CA VAL A 116 -0.61 0.13 6.88
C VAL A 116 -0.88 1.39 7.71
N ALA A 117 -0.67 1.36 9.03
CA ALA A 117 -0.79 2.55 9.87
C ALA A 117 0.20 3.66 9.46
N ASN A 118 1.43 3.28 9.08
CA ASN A 118 2.41 4.23 8.56
C ASN A 118 1.97 4.83 7.22
N LEU A 119 1.42 4.03 6.30
CA LEU A 119 0.86 4.51 5.04
C LEU A 119 -0.32 5.48 5.26
N GLU A 120 -1.20 5.17 6.21
CA GLU A 120 -2.33 6.04 6.58
C GLU A 120 -1.85 7.38 7.14
N ALA A 121 -0.80 7.37 7.97
CA ALA A 121 -0.21 8.58 8.52
C ALA A 121 0.63 9.36 7.49
N ASN A 122 1.29 8.65 6.57
CA ASN A 122 2.25 9.19 5.61
C ASN A 122 1.91 8.66 4.22
N GLN A 123 0.97 9.33 3.55
CA GLN A 123 0.39 8.93 2.27
C GLN A 123 1.36 9.13 1.09
N THR A 124 2.41 8.32 1.04
CA THR A 124 3.42 8.31 -0.03
C THR A 124 3.38 6.99 -0.79
N ARG A 125 3.79 7.02 -2.07
CA ARG A 125 3.85 5.81 -2.90
C ARG A 125 4.83 4.76 -2.36
N GLU A 126 5.94 5.17 -1.77
CA GLU A 126 6.90 4.26 -1.12
C GLU A 126 6.26 3.48 0.04
N ASN A 127 5.44 4.15 0.86
CA ASN A 127 4.72 3.49 1.95
C ASN A 127 3.60 2.56 1.44
N VAL A 128 3.04 2.82 0.25
CA VAL A 128 2.08 1.90 -0.39
C VAL A 128 2.76 0.58 -0.70
N ASP A 129 3.95 0.64 -1.29
CA ASP A 129 4.69 -0.56 -1.68
C ASP A 129 5.17 -1.35 -0.46
N ASP A 130 5.68 -0.69 0.59
CA ASP A 130 6.01 -1.36 1.85
C ASP A 130 4.78 -2.04 2.47
N ALA A 131 3.65 -1.32 2.59
CA ALA A 131 2.42 -1.87 3.14
C ALA A 131 1.93 -3.10 2.36
N LYS A 132 1.91 -3.05 1.02
CA LYS A 132 1.54 -4.20 0.17
C LYS A 132 2.46 -5.40 0.42
N ASN A 133 3.77 -5.17 0.43
CA ASN A 133 4.75 -6.22 0.66
C ASN A 133 4.58 -6.90 2.04
N LYS A 134 4.28 -6.14 3.10
CA LYS A 134 4.02 -6.71 4.44
C LYS A 134 2.71 -7.47 4.50
N VAL A 135 1.65 -6.92 3.89
CA VAL A 135 0.32 -7.55 3.83
C VAL A 135 0.35 -8.85 3.03
N ASP A 136 1.23 -8.98 2.05
CA ASP A 136 1.39 -10.21 1.29
C ASP A 136 1.91 -11.40 2.10
N ALA A 137 2.63 -11.14 3.19
CA ALA A 137 3.10 -12.17 4.12
C ALA A 137 2.03 -12.67 5.11
N VAL A 138 0.87 -12.00 5.18
CA VAL A 138 -0.25 -12.38 6.07
C VAL A 138 -1.04 -13.53 5.43
N THR A 139 -1.22 -14.63 6.16
CA THR A 139 -1.95 -15.80 5.66
C THR A 139 -3.43 -15.79 6.03
N ASP A 140 -3.82 -15.07 7.09
CA ASP A 140 -5.23 -14.84 7.43
C ASP A 140 -5.91 -14.00 6.34
N THR A 141 -6.76 -14.65 5.55
CA THR A 141 -7.42 -14.04 4.40
C THR A 141 -8.36 -12.90 4.76
N ALA A 142 -9.01 -12.95 5.93
CA ALA A 142 -9.93 -11.91 6.37
C ALA A 142 -9.14 -10.65 6.72
N LYS A 143 -8.10 -10.78 7.56
CA LYS A 143 -7.22 -9.66 7.91
C LYS A 143 -6.48 -9.09 6.70
N LYS A 144 -5.99 -9.96 5.80
CA LYS A 144 -5.38 -9.53 4.54
C LYS A 144 -6.35 -8.70 3.70
N GLY A 145 -7.63 -9.11 3.63
CA GLY A 145 -8.70 -8.35 2.99
C GLY A 145 -8.88 -6.97 3.62
N ASP A 146 -8.96 -6.89 4.95
CA ASP A 146 -9.13 -5.63 5.68
C ASP A 146 -7.95 -4.67 5.44
N PHE A 147 -6.72 -5.18 5.47
CA PHE A 147 -5.53 -4.38 5.14
C PHE A 147 -5.53 -3.87 3.71
N ASN A 148 -5.89 -4.72 2.74
CA ASN A 148 -5.97 -4.31 1.34
C ASN A 148 -7.03 -3.22 1.12
N ASN A 149 -8.17 -3.30 1.82
CA ASN A 149 -9.20 -2.27 1.76
C ASN A 149 -8.66 -0.92 2.26
N ARG A 150 -7.93 -0.91 3.38
CA ARG A 150 -7.27 0.30 3.92
C ARG A 150 -6.23 0.85 2.95
N ILE A 151 -5.36 -0.01 2.40
CA ILE A 151 -4.36 0.38 1.39
C ILE A 151 -5.03 1.02 0.18
N ASN A 152 -6.08 0.40 -0.37
CA ASN A 152 -6.77 0.91 -1.55
C ASN A 152 -7.45 2.27 -1.31
N ALA A 153 -8.01 2.48 -0.11
CA ALA A 153 -8.55 3.77 0.28
C ALA A 153 -7.47 4.85 0.30
N VAL A 154 -6.30 4.56 0.87
CA VAL A 154 -5.16 5.50 0.88
C VAL A 154 -4.62 5.76 -0.52
N VAL A 155 -4.47 4.73 -1.36
CA VAL A 155 -4.04 4.87 -2.76
C VAL A 155 -4.97 5.80 -3.53
N SER A 156 -6.28 5.63 -3.38
CA SER A 156 -7.28 6.50 -4.03
C SER A 156 -7.18 7.96 -3.55
N ALA A 157 -6.88 8.16 -2.27
CA ALA A 157 -6.67 9.50 -1.70
C ALA A 157 -5.38 10.15 -2.23
N ILE A 158 -4.29 9.39 -2.36
CA ILE A 158 -3.03 9.85 -2.97
C ILE A 158 -3.29 10.27 -4.42
N GLU A 159 -3.97 9.43 -5.20
CA GLU A 159 -4.26 9.71 -6.61
C GLU A 159 -5.12 10.97 -6.79
N THR A 160 -6.13 11.14 -5.94
CA THR A 160 -6.94 12.38 -5.95
C THR A 160 -6.09 13.60 -5.67
N LYS A 161 -5.24 13.55 -4.63
CA LYS A 161 -4.37 14.67 -4.27
C LYS A 161 -3.37 15.00 -5.38
N GLU A 162 -2.71 13.99 -5.96
CA GLU A 162 -1.78 14.17 -7.08
C GLU A 162 -2.47 14.80 -8.29
N ALA A 163 -3.71 14.40 -8.59
CA ALA A 163 -4.49 14.97 -9.68
C ALA A 163 -4.89 16.44 -9.41
N GLU A 164 -5.30 16.77 -8.18
CA GLU A 164 -5.61 18.14 -7.78
C GLU A 164 -4.38 19.06 -7.85
N GLU A 165 -3.23 18.60 -7.37
CA GLU A 165 -1.96 19.34 -7.45
C GLU A 165 -1.54 19.57 -8.90
N ALA A 166 -1.69 18.57 -9.77
CA ALA A 166 -1.41 18.69 -11.19
C ALA A 166 -2.34 19.70 -11.89
N ALA A 167 -3.63 19.67 -11.57
CA ALA A 167 -4.61 20.62 -12.11
C ALA A 167 -4.31 22.06 -11.66
N GLN A 168 -4.00 22.26 -10.38
CA GLN A 168 -3.61 23.58 -9.84
C GLN A 168 -2.31 24.08 -10.47
N ALA A 169 -1.32 23.21 -10.69
CA ALA A 169 -0.07 23.58 -11.35
C ALA A 169 -0.30 24.00 -12.82
N GLU A 170 -1.20 23.31 -13.54
CA GLU A 170 -1.57 23.68 -14.91
C GLU A 170 -2.31 25.03 -14.96
N GLU A 171 -3.26 25.25 -14.05
CA GLU A 171 -3.99 26.52 -13.95
C GLU A 171 -3.05 27.68 -13.62
N ALA A 172 -2.13 27.50 -12.66
CA ALA A 172 -1.11 28.48 -12.33
C ALA A 172 -0.21 28.80 -13.53
N ARG A 173 0.17 27.80 -14.32
CA ARG A 173 0.96 28.01 -15.55
C ARG A 173 0.20 28.82 -16.59
N LYS A 174 -1.08 28.51 -16.81
CA LYS A 174 -1.95 29.26 -17.75
C LYS A 174 -2.17 30.70 -17.29
N ALA A 175 -2.34 30.93 -15.99
CA ALA A 175 -2.49 32.26 -15.42
C ALA A 175 -1.22 33.11 -15.61
N GLU A 176 -0.05 32.51 -15.37
CA GLU A 176 1.24 33.19 -15.59
C GLU A 176 1.48 33.48 -17.09
N GLU A 177 1.19 32.53 -17.98
CA GLU A 177 1.28 32.74 -19.43
C GLU A 177 0.34 33.85 -19.91
N ALA A 178 -0.90 33.89 -19.41
CA ALA A 178 -1.86 34.96 -19.73
C ALA A 178 -1.38 36.33 -19.23
N ARG A 179 -0.76 36.39 -18.05
CA ARG A 179 -0.20 37.62 -17.49
C ARG A 179 0.97 38.13 -18.33
N GLN A 180 1.87 37.23 -18.74
CA GLN A 180 2.98 37.58 -19.62
C GLN A 180 2.49 38.06 -21.00
N ALA A 181 1.47 37.40 -21.57
CA ALA A 181 0.87 37.83 -22.83
C ALA A 181 0.22 39.23 -22.72
N GLN A 182 -0.45 39.52 -21.60
CA GLN A 182 -1.05 40.84 -21.36
C GLN A 182 0.04 41.92 -21.19
N GLU A 183 1.13 41.62 -20.49
CA GLU A 183 2.25 42.54 -20.33
C GLU A 183 2.95 42.82 -21.66
N GLN A 184 3.16 41.79 -22.50
CA GLN A 184 3.72 41.95 -23.83
C GLN A 184 2.80 42.79 -24.74
N ALA A 185 1.49 42.56 -24.71
CA ALA A 185 0.53 43.35 -25.47
C ALA A 185 0.53 44.83 -25.04
N ALA A 186 0.57 45.09 -23.73
CA ALA A 186 0.66 46.44 -23.19
C ALA A 186 1.98 47.13 -23.57
N ALA A 187 3.10 46.40 -23.57
CA ALA A 187 4.39 46.91 -23.99
C ALA A 187 4.44 47.24 -25.49
N GLU A 188 3.84 46.39 -26.35
CA GLU A 188 3.75 46.66 -27.78
C GLU A 188 2.87 47.88 -28.07
N GLU A 189 1.72 48.02 -27.40
CA GLU A 189 0.85 49.18 -27.54
C GLU A 189 1.55 50.47 -27.10
N ALA A 190 2.24 50.44 -25.95
CA ALA A 190 3.04 51.58 -25.47
C ALA A 190 4.16 51.95 -26.46
N ALA A 191 4.83 50.97 -27.07
CA ALA A 191 5.85 51.21 -28.09
C ALA A 191 5.26 51.85 -29.35
N ARG A 192 4.09 51.40 -29.82
CA ARG A 192 3.38 52.01 -30.95
C ARG A 192 2.98 53.45 -30.67
N GLN A 193 2.40 53.72 -29.50
CA GLN A 193 2.01 55.08 -29.10
C GLN A 193 3.23 56.01 -29.01
N ALA A 194 4.35 55.54 -28.47
CA ALA A 194 5.60 56.31 -28.41
C ALA A 194 6.14 56.64 -29.82
N GLN A 195 6.07 55.67 -30.75
CA GLN A 195 6.48 55.88 -32.13
C GLN A 195 5.58 56.88 -32.87
N GLU A 196 4.27 56.83 -32.65
CA GLU A 196 3.30 57.76 -33.23
C GLU A 196 3.48 59.19 -32.68
N GLN A 197 3.70 59.34 -31.37
CA GLN A 197 4.01 60.64 -30.77
C GLN A 197 5.32 61.24 -31.30
N ALA A 198 6.36 60.41 -31.48
CA ALA A 198 7.62 60.86 -32.06
C ALA A 198 7.45 61.32 -33.52
N ALA A 199 6.67 60.60 -34.32
CA ALA A 199 6.35 60.97 -35.69
C ALA A 199 5.53 62.28 -35.76
N ALA A 200 4.54 62.44 -34.88
CA ALA A 200 3.73 63.67 -34.80
C ALA A 200 4.58 64.89 -34.40
N GLN A 201 5.49 64.74 -33.43
CA GLN A 201 6.42 65.81 -33.05
C GLN A 201 7.35 66.20 -34.21
N GLN A 202 7.86 65.22 -34.97
CA GLN A 202 8.67 65.50 -36.17
C GLN A 202 7.85 66.22 -37.24
N ALA A 203 6.61 65.81 -37.50
CA ALA A 203 5.74 66.48 -38.47
C ALA A 203 5.43 67.93 -38.08
N GLN A 204 5.22 68.19 -36.78
CA GLN A 204 4.98 69.53 -36.27
C GLN A 204 6.23 70.42 -36.35
N GLN A 205 7.43 69.88 -36.11
CA GLN A 205 8.70 70.57 -36.34
C GLN A 205 8.93 70.89 -37.82
N GLN A 206 8.61 69.95 -38.72
CA GLN A 206 8.65 70.18 -40.17
C GLN A 206 7.70 71.30 -40.59
N ALA A 207 6.45 71.28 -40.11
CA ALA A 207 5.45 72.32 -40.40
C ALA A 207 5.85 73.71 -39.85
N ALA A 208 6.46 73.77 -38.67
CA ALA A 208 6.94 75.02 -38.08
C ALA A 208 8.16 75.62 -38.79
N SER A 209 8.94 74.79 -39.52
CA SER A 209 10.16 75.21 -40.21
C SER A 209 9.89 76.04 -41.49
N GLY A 210 8.68 75.97 -42.04
CA GLY A 210 8.30 76.69 -43.27
C GLY A 210 8.81 76.08 -44.57
N TYR A 211 9.58 74.99 -44.50
CA TYR A 211 10.00 74.19 -45.65
C TYR A 211 8.99 73.06 -45.91
N SER A 212 8.73 72.74 -47.17
CA SER A 212 7.84 71.63 -47.57
C SER A 212 8.59 70.58 -48.38
N ARG A 213 8.21 69.31 -48.26
CA ARG A 213 8.82 68.21 -49.02
C ARG A 213 7.86 67.69 -50.09
N ASP A 214 8.29 67.65 -51.34
CA ASP A 214 7.46 67.12 -52.43
C ASP A 214 7.37 65.58 -52.40
N ALA A 215 6.45 65.01 -53.18
CA ALA A 215 6.28 63.56 -53.29
C ALA A 215 7.52 62.82 -53.84
N ARG A 216 8.49 63.55 -54.40
CA ARG A 216 9.78 63.00 -54.86
C ARG A 216 10.89 63.18 -53.81
N GLY A 217 10.54 63.62 -52.60
CA GLY A 217 11.45 63.78 -51.47
C GLY A 217 12.31 65.05 -51.51
N ARG A 218 12.01 66.02 -52.38
CA ARG A 218 12.78 67.27 -52.47
C ARG A 218 12.19 68.34 -51.59
N TRP A 219 13.06 69.04 -50.88
CA TRP A 219 12.67 70.15 -50.03
C TRP A 219 12.50 71.45 -50.80
N HIS A 220 11.48 72.23 -50.43
CA HIS A 220 11.12 73.53 -50.98
C HIS A 220 11.07 74.57 -49.87
N ARG A 221 11.51 75.78 -50.17
CA ARG A 221 11.38 76.97 -49.32
C ARG A 221 9.93 77.47 -49.33
N PRO A 222 9.54 78.40 -48.41
CA PRO A 222 8.21 79.03 -48.44
C PRO A 222 7.85 79.70 -49.78
N ASN A 223 8.84 80.12 -50.57
CA ASN A 223 8.64 80.73 -51.88
C ASN A 223 8.54 79.72 -53.05
N GLY A 224 8.52 78.41 -52.77
CA GLY A 224 8.37 77.34 -53.75
C GLY A 224 9.68 76.86 -54.42
N GLN A 225 10.80 77.55 -54.24
CA GLN A 225 12.10 77.13 -54.78
C GLN A 225 12.70 75.98 -53.99
N TYR A 226 13.61 75.20 -54.59
CA TYR A 226 14.29 74.12 -53.88
C TYR A 226 15.16 74.65 -52.72
N ALA A 227 15.12 73.93 -51.60
CA ALA A 227 16.00 74.16 -50.46
C ALA A 227 17.26 73.30 -50.57
N SER A 228 18.41 73.89 -50.25
CA SER A 228 19.69 73.20 -50.29
C SER A 228 19.89 72.29 -49.06
N LYS A 229 20.81 71.32 -49.17
CA LYS A 229 21.17 70.42 -48.06
C LYS A 229 21.66 71.16 -46.82
N ALA A 230 22.38 72.26 -47.01
CA ALA A 230 22.85 73.11 -45.91
C ALA A 230 21.68 73.80 -45.19
N GLU A 231 20.67 74.28 -45.93
CA GLU A 231 19.50 74.93 -45.36
C GLU A 231 18.61 73.97 -44.56
N ILE A 232 18.40 72.76 -45.08
CA ILE A 232 17.60 71.73 -44.40
C ILE A 232 18.31 71.20 -43.15
N ALA A 233 19.63 70.99 -43.21
CA ALA A 233 20.41 70.63 -42.03
C ALA A 233 20.41 71.75 -40.96
N ALA A 234 20.52 73.02 -41.37
CA ALA A 234 20.46 74.16 -40.46
C ALA A 234 19.09 74.32 -39.80
N ALA A 235 18.03 73.92 -40.50
CA ALA A 235 16.66 73.89 -39.99
C ALA A 235 16.33 72.67 -39.09
N GLY A 236 17.31 71.78 -38.84
CA GLY A 236 17.12 70.57 -38.05
C GLY A 236 16.24 69.51 -38.72
N LEU A 237 16.02 69.64 -40.04
CA LEU A 237 15.16 68.75 -40.80
C LEU A 237 15.99 67.58 -41.38
N PRO A 238 15.41 66.36 -41.47
CA PRO A 238 16.06 65.25 -42.14
C PRO A 238 16.13 65.50 -43.66
N TRP A 239 17.29 65.23 -44.28
CA TRP A 239 17.51 65.39 -45.73
C TRP A 239 16.72 64.35 -46.54
#